data_AF-A0A316RYU3-F1
#
_entry.id   AF-A0A316RYU3-F1
#
_cell.length_a   1.000
_cell.length_b   1.000
_cell.length_c   1.000
_cell.angle_alpha   90.00
_cell.angle_beta   90.00
_cell.angle_gamma   90.00
#
_symmetry.space_group_name_H-M   'P 1'
#
loop_
_entity.id
_entity.type
_entity.pdbx_description
1 polymer ?
#
loop_
_entity_poly.entity_id
_entity_poly.type
_entity_poly.pdbx_seq_one_letter_code
_entity_poly.pdbx_strand_id
1 'polypeptide(L)'
;MFDARKRSGRLRYGVTAETVCPCFMHTKERLVTEILESVGAFFRANIWIPVSSMTWKDGLDILLLAVLFYFLYSFVSVRRAGKLLFGLATVVVLYVVTGWLDLRAAHWLLSAVASFGVIVLVVIFQPEIRDALDKLGSTVFDLRSGGRSGHAALTNTINEVVEAACQIAQQEKDGALIILEGSTRLGEFEKSGIALDARVSSSLLTNIFVDRSPLHDGAVIIRGDRIVAAGCKLPLSTTDKTGLRLGTRHRAALGITELSDCVVVVVSEERHVISVANNGCLKRDYNKSMADFATGEKEIQNRLRADLFLLMTGSADPTADTGSKDSDRHRKKYRVRSTPDAGDVPEVPADADEPDVQDGSENGGEDVTSRKA
;
A
#
# COMPACT_ATOMS: atom_id res chain seq x y z
N MET A 1 44.42 -95.66 28.32
CA MET A 1 45.57 -94.94 28.92
C MET A 1 45.44 -93.48 28.48
N PHE A 2 44.52 -92.73 29.07
CA PHE A 2 44.77 -91.78 30.18
C PHE A 2 45.95 -90.84 29.89
N ASP A 3 45.65 -89.61 29.49
CA ASP A 3 46.13 -88.47 30.29
C ASP A 3 45.09 -87.35 30.31
N ALA A 4 44.83 -86.85 31.50
CA ALA A 4 43.76 -85.95 31.87
C ALA A 4 44.37 -84.72 32.52
N ARG A 5 44.12 -83.53 31.97
CA ARG A 5 44.27 -82.28 32.73
C ARG A 5 42.98 -81.48 32.78
N LYS A 6 42.34 -81.67 33.92
CA LYS A 6 41.26 -80.89 34.52
C LYS A 6 41.83 -79.53 34.98
N ARG A 7 41.22 -78.40 34.58
CA ARG A 7 41.15 -77.19 35.43
C ARG A 7 39.79 -76.52 35.27
N SER A 8 39.15 -76.36 36.42
CA SER A 8 37.87 -75.72 36.69
C SER A 8 38.03 -74.21 36.78
N GLY A 9 37.04 -73.44 36.32
CA GLY A 9 36.95 -72.00 36.51
C GLY A 9 35.52 -71.48 36.36
N ARG A 10 34.86 -71.32 37.50
CA ARG A 10 33.50 -70.79 37.73
C ARG A 10 33.45 -69.27 37.49
N LEU A 11 32.49 -68.76 36.72
CA LEU A 11 32.13 -67.32 36.63
C LEU A 11 30.59 -67.23 36.66
N ARG A 12 29.97 -67.03 37.83
CA ARG A 12 29.51 -65.74 38.43
C ARG A 12 28.62 -64.90 37.52
N TYR A 13 27.33 -64.89 37.83
CA TYR A 13 26.37 -63.85 37.46
C TYR A 13 26.67 -62.56 38.24
N GLY A 14 26.63 -61.43 37.54
CA GLY A 14 26.69 -60.08 38.10
C GLY A 14 26.13 -59.08 37.08
N VAL A 15 25.01 -58.46 37.43
CA VAL A 15 24.32 -57.41 36.67
C VAL A 15 25.05 -56.09 36.86
N THR A 16 25.36 -55.37 35.79
CA THR A 16 25.51 -53.89 35.82
C THR A 16 25.07 -53.31 34.47
N ALA A 17 24.13 -52.37 34.55
CA ALA A 17 23.67 -51.53 33.46
C ALA A 17 24.80 -50.61 32.96
N GLU A 18 24.97 -50.54 31.64
CA GLU A 18 25.40 -49.35 30.86
C GLU A 18 25.66 -49.78 29.41
N THR A 19 24.62 -49.71 28.58
CA THR A 19 24.78 -49.75 27.11
C THR A 19 24.49 -48.34 26.61
N VAL A 20 25.50 -47.48 26.65
CA VAL A 20 25.50 -46.22 25.91
C VAL A 20 26.49 -46.39 24.75
N CYS A 21 25.95 -46.40 23.53
CA CYS A 21 26.71 -46.48 22.28
C CYS A 21 27.76 -45.36 22.18
N PRO A 22 29.06 -45.66 21.96
CA PRO A 22 30.10 -44.65 21.75
C PRO A 22 30.17 -44.13 20.29
N CYS A 23 29.12 -44.32 19.48
CA CYS A 23 29.17 -44.06 18.03
C CYS A 23 28.68 -42.65 17.62
N PHE A 24 28.07 -41.88 18.53
CA PHE A 24 27.35 -40.65 18.14
C PHE A 24 28.19 -39.36 18.22
N MET A 25 29.34 -39.37 18.89
CA MET A 25 30.16 -38.15 19.08
C MET A 25 31.29 -37.97 18.04
N HIS A 26 31.63 -38.99 17.25
CA HIS A 26 32.80 -38.93 16.35
C HIS A 26 32.48 -38.44 14.93
N THR A 27 31.21 -38.19 14.60
CA THR A 27 30.75 -37.92 13.23
C THR A 27 30.83 -36.44 12.84
N LYS A 28 30.69 -35.51 13.80
CA LYS A 28 30.72 -34.07 13.51
C LYS A 28 32.12 -33.57 13.14
N GLU A 29 33.16 -34.01 13.83
CA GLU A 29 34.53 -33.54 13.56
C GLU A 29 35.06 -34.05 12.21
N ARG A 30 34.75 -35.29 11.82
CA ARG A 30 35.14 -35.85 10.52
C ARG A 30 34.45 -35.18 9.33
N LEU A 31 33.16 -34.87 9.46
CA LEU A 31 32.41 -34.14 8.43
C LEU A 31 32.94 -32.71 8.24
N VAL A 32 33.28 -32.02 9.34
CA VAL A 32 33.84 -30.67 9.28
C VAL A 32 35.23 -30.67 8.63
N THR A 33 36.09 -31.65 8.94
CA THR A 33 37.42 -31.75 8.32
C THR A 33 37.36 -32.13 6.84
N GLU A 34 36.46 -33.04 6.43
CA GLU A 34 36.28 -33.37 5.01
C GLU A 34 35.71 -32.20 4.20
N ILE A 35 34.78 -31.43 4.78
CA ILE A 35 34.27 -30.20 4.16
C ILE A 35 35.40 -29.17 4.06
N LEU A 36 36.21 -28.95 5.12
CA LEU A 36 37.32 -28.01 5.09
C LEU A 36 38.41 -28.38 4.08
N GLU A 37 38.75 -29.66 3.95
CA GLU A 37 39.71 -30.11 2.93
C GLU A 37 39.14 -30.01 1.52
N SER A 38 37.85 -30.33 1.32
CA SER A 38 37.20 -30.17 0.01
C SER A 38 37.11 -28.70 -0.41
N VAL A 39 36.83 -27.80 0.55
CA VAL A 39 36.78 -26.34 0.33
C VAL A 39 38.20 -25.81 0.09
N GLY A 40 39.20 -26.26 0.85
CA GLY A 40 40.59 -25.87 0.65
C GLY A 40 41.20 -26.39 -0.67
N ALA A 41 40.77 -27.57 -1.14
CA ALA A 41 41.11 -28.10 -2.44
C ALA A 41 40.40 -27.34 -3.57
N PHE A 42 39.13 -26.98 -3.37
CA PHE A 42 38.37 -26.14 -4.29
C PHE A 42 39.00 -24.75 -4.46
N PHE A 43 39.43 -24.11 -3.37
CA PHE A 43 40.11 -22.80 -3.41
C PHE A 43 41.48 -22.88 -4.08
N ARG A 44 42.29 -23.91 -3.81
CA ARG A 44 43.59 -24.08 -4.49
C ARG A 44 43.43 -24.38 -5.99
N ALA A 45 42.48 -25.23 -6.37
CA ALA A 45 42.30 -25.62 -7.76
C ALA A 45 41.63 -24.54 -8.61
N ASN A 46 40.64 -23.82 -8.08
CA ASN A 46 39.81 -22.90 -8.86
C ASN A 46 40.20 -21.42 -8.72
N ILE A 47 40.97 -21.03 -7.69
CA ILE A 47 41.33 -19.62 -7.45
C ILE A 47 42.83 -19.36 -7.59
N TRP A 48 43.71 -20.25 -7.11
CA TRP A 48 45.15 -19.99 -7.10
C TRP A 48 45.83 -20.18 -8.47
N ILE A 49 45.41 -21.18 -9.24
CA ILE A 49 46.01 -21.54 -10.53
C ILE A 49 45.67 -20.51 -11.64
N PRO A 50 44.43 -20.02 -11.79
CA PRO A 50 44.07 -19.07 -12.86
C PRO A 50 44.68 -17.67 -12.71
N VAL A 51 44.96 -17.24 -11.47
CA VAL A 51 45.55 -15.91 -11.18
C VAL A 51 46.95 -15.74 -11.79
N SER A 52 47.68 -16.83 -12.03
CA SER A 52 49.04 -16.79 -12.55
C SER A 52 49.16 -16.64 -14.08
N SER A 53 48.05 -16.68 -14.84
CA SER A 53 48.04 -16.58 -16.31
C SER A 53 47.20 -15.41 -16.82
N MET A 54 47.41 -14.22 -16.23
CA MET A 54 46.53 -13.07 -16.43
C MET A 54 46.68 -12.47 -17.85
N THR A 55 45.63 -12.62 -18.65
CA THR A 55 45.46 -12.03 -19.99
C THR A 55 44.67 -10.72 -19.86
N TRP A 56 44.73 -9.82 -20.85
CA TRP A 56 43.92 -8.56 -20.85
C TRP A 56 42.40 -8.82 -20.70
N LYS A 57 41.94 -10.01 -21.09
CA LYS A 57 40.58 -10.50 -20.88
C LYS A 57 40.20 -10.66 -19.41
N ASP A 58 41.16 -10.99 -18.53
CA ASP A 58 40.90 -11.16 -17.09
C ASP A 58 40.74 -9.80 -16.40
N GLY A 59 41.44 -8.77 -16.88
CA GLY A 59 41.21 -7.38 -16.45
C GLY A 59 39.81 -6.90 -16.84
N LEU A 60 39.35 -7.27 -18.04
CA LEU A 60 37.97 -7.00 -18.47
C LEU A 60 36.95 -7.79 -17.64
N ASP A 61 37.25 -9.04 -17.27
CA ASP A 61 36.40 -9.89 -16.42
C ASP A 61 36.17 -9.25 -15.04
N ILE A 62 37.25 -8.78 -14.40
CA ILE A 62 37.20 -8.11 -13.08
C ILE A 62 36.42 -6.79 -13.16
N LEU A 63 36.65 -5.99 -14.21
CA LEU A 63 35.92 -4.73 -14.41
C LEU A 63 34.42 -4.97 -14.58
N LEU A 64 34.04 -5.96 -15.40
CA LEU A 64 32.65 -6.28 -15.69
C LEU A 64 31.96 -6.86 -14.44
N LEU A 65 32.67 -7.66 -13.65
CA LEU A 65 32.21 -8.14 -12.35
C LEU A 65 31.98 -7.00 -11.34
N ALA A 66 32.88 -6.01 -11.28
CA ALA A 66 32.72 -4.85 -10.40
C ALA A 66 31.50 -4.00 -10.80
N VAL A 67 31.27 -3.80 -12.10
CA VAL A 67 30.08 -3.11 -12.61
C VAL A 67 28.80 -3.86 -12.25
N LEU A 68 28.77 -5.20 -12.39
CA LEU A 68 27.64 -6.02 -11.95
C LEU A 68 27.33 -5.81 -10.46
N PHE A 69 28.33 -5.85 -9.58
CA PHE A 69 28.14 -5.64 -8.15
C PHE A 69 27.64 -4.23 -7.83
N TYR A 70 28.13 -3.21 -8.53
CA TYR A 70 27.64 -1.84 -8.39
C TYR A 70 26.15 -1.73 -8.75
N PHE A 71 25.73 -2.36 -9.85
CA PHE A 71 24.32 -2.42 -10.23
C PHE A 71 23.47 -3.19 -9.21
N LEU A 72 23.95 -4.33 -8.70
CA LEU A 72 23.30 -5.09 -7.63
C LEU A 72 23.17 -4.28 -6.32
N TYR A 73 24.16 -3.43 -6.00
CA TYR A 73 24.09 -2.57 -4.82
C TYR A 73 23.12 -1.40 -5.01
N SER A 74 23.17 -0.73 -6.17
CA SER A 74 22.25 0.37 -6.52
C SER A 74 20.78 -0.09 -6.55
N PHE A 75 20.55 -1.36 -6.87
CA PHE A 75 19.25 -2.02 -6.88
C PHE A 75 18.46 -1.90 -5.57
N VAL A 76 19.15 -1.79 -4.43
CA VAL A 76 18.56 -1.84 -3.09
C VAL A 76 17.70 -0.60 -2.76
N SER A 77 17.80 0.51 -3.50
CA SER A 77 17.06 1.75 -3.16
C SER A 77 15.81 2.01 -4.02
N VAL A 78 14.62 1.89 -3.41
CA VAL A 78 13.31 2.56 -3.69
C VAL A 78 12.53 2.23 -4.98
N ARG A 79 11.28 1.72 -4.81
CA ARG A 79 10.23 1.26 -5.76
C ARG A 79 10.33 -0.21 -6.19
N ARG A 80 9.37 -1.02 -5.71
CA ARG A 80 9.44 -2.50 -5.63
C ARG A 80 9.33 -3.23 -6.98
N ALA A 81 8.32 -2.97 -7.79
CA ALA A 81 8.05 -3.82 -8.97
C ALA A 81 8.91 -3.48 -10.20
N GLY A 82 9.02 -2.21 -10.58
CA GLY A 82 9.74 -1.79 -11.79
C GLY A 82 11.26 -2.01 -11.72
N LYS A 83 11.82 -1.95 -10.51
CA LYS A 83 13.24 -2.22 -10.32
C LYS A 83 13.51 -3.71 -10.50
N LEU A 84 12.80 -4.62 -9.83
CA LEU A 84 13.05 -6.07 -9.92
C LEU A 84 13.12 -6.59 -11.36
N LEU A 85 12.21 -6.13 -12.22
CA LEU A 85 12.22 -6.48 -13.64
C LEU A 85 13.49 -5.97 -14.35
N PHE A 86 13.92 -4.74 -14.04
CA PHE A 86 15.17 -4.17 -14.56
C PHE A 86 16.41 -4.90 -14.04
N GLY A 87 16.42 -5.33 -12.77
CA GLY A 87 17.49 -6.14 -12.19
C GLY A 87 17.60 -7.52 -12.84
N LEU A 88 16.47 -8.20 -13.02
CA LEU A 88 16.39 -9.48 -13.72
C LEU A 88 16.86 -9.36 -15.19
N ALA A 89 16.36 -8.35 -15.90
CA ALA A 89 16.78 -8.07 -17.27
C ALA A 89 18.30 -7.81 -17.37
N THR A 90 18.85 -7.06 -16.40
CA THR A 90 20.29 -6.77 -16.33
C THR A 90 21.11 -8.05 -16.16
N VAL A 91 20.70 -8.96 -15.25
CA VAL A 91 21.40 -10.25 -15.05
C VAL A 91 21.34 -11.12 -16.31
N VAL A 92 20.19 -11.16 -17.01
CA VAL A 92 20.05 -11.90 -18.26
C VAL A 92 20.93 -11.33 -19.37
N VAL A 93 20.94 -10.00 -19.54
CA VAL A 93 21.80 -9.33 -20.52
C VAL A 93 23.27 -9.63 -20.23
N LEU A 94 23.67 -9.54 -18.96
CA LEU A 94 25.05 -9.78 -18.58
C LEU A 94 25.46 -11.25 -18.76
N TYR A 95 24.53 -12.21 -18.58
CA TYR A 95 24.76 -13.62 -18.88
C TYR A 95 25.05 -13.85 -20.37
N VAL A 96 24.28 -13.20 -21.25
CA VAL A 96 24.49 -13.27 -22.71
C VAL A 96 25.81 -12.61 -23.12
N VAL A 97 26.09 -11.41 -22.60
CA VAL A 97 27.30 -10.65 -22.92
C VAL A 97 28.57 -11.37 -22.45
N THR A 98 28.56 -11.92 -21.24
CA THR A 98 29.71 -12.70 -20.70
C THR A 98 29.94 -13.97 -21.51
N GLY A 99 28.88 -14.63 -21.99
CA GLY A 99 28.97 -15.77 -22.90
C GLY A 99 29.55 -15.41 -24.28
N TRP A 100 29.21 -14.24 -24.82
CA TRP A 100 29.76 -13.76 -26.11
C TRP A 100 31.23 -13.34 -26.00
N LEU A 101 31.63 -12.76 -24.86
CA LEU A 101 33.00 -12.32 -24.61
C LEU A 101 33.92 -13.44 -24.10
N ASP A 102 33.38 -14.65 -23.91
CA ASP A 102 34.09 -15.84 -23.39
C ASP A 102 34.73 -15.60 -22.00
N LEU A 103 34.06 -14.80 -21.17
CA LEU A 103 34.49 -14.48 -19.81
C LEU A 103 34.15 -15.66 -18.87
N ARG A 104 35.09 -16.58 -18.71
CA ARG A 104 34.86 -17.86 -18.02
C ARG A 104 34.40 -17.70 -16.57
N ALA A 105 35.01 -16.80 -15.79
CA ALA A 105 34.69 -16.68 -14.38
C ALA A 105 33.32 -16.01 -14.17
N ALA A 106 33.07 -14.88 -14.84
CA ALA A 106 31.76 -14.23 -14.79
C ALA A 106 30.65 -15.13 -15.33
N HIS A 107 30.86 -15.81 -16.46
CA HIS A 107 29.84 -16.70 -17.02
C HIS A 107 29.50 -17.87 -16.09
N TRP A 108 30.51 -18.49 -15.45
CA TRP A 108 30.29 -19.54 -14.45
C TRP A 108 29.49 -19.03 -13.25
N LEU A 109 29.84 -17.85 -12.71
CA LEU A 109 29.13 -17.25 -11.59
C LEU A 109 27.68 -16.91 -11.96
N LEU A 110 27.46 -16.29 -13.12
CA LEU A 110 26.11 -15.96 -13.59
C LEU A 110 25.27 -17.21 -13.89
N SER A 111 25.88 -18.28 -14.39
CA SER A 111 25.20 -19.56 -14.61
C SER A 111 24.72 -20.20 -13.30
N ALA A 112 25.55 -20.15 -12.25
CA ALA A 112 25.16 -20.59 -10.91
C ALA A 112 24.02 -19.71 -10.35
N VAL A 113 24.15 -18.39 -10.43
CA VAL A 113 23.11 -17.45 -10.00
C VAL A 113 21.80 -17.63 -10.79
N ALA A 114 21.86 -17.89 -12.10
CA ALA A 114 20.66 -18.15 -12.90
C ALA A 114 19.98 -19.46 -12.49
N SER A 115 20.76 -20.53 -12.24
CA SER A 115 20.24 -21.85 -11.86
C SER A 115 19.49 -21.81 -10.52
N PHE A 116 20.09 -21.21 -9.49
CA PHE A 116 19.40 -21.02 -8.19
C PHE A 116 18.39 -19.88 -8.21
N GLY A 117 18.63 -18.86 -9.05
CA GLY A 117 17.84 -17.65 -9.16
C GLY A 117 16.43 -17.91 -9.64
N VAL A 118 16.20 -18.87 -10.54
CA VAL A 118 14.84 -19.23 -10.99
C VAL A 118 13.97 -19.70 -9.82
N ILE A 119 14.50 -20.55 -8.94
CA ILE A 119 13.74 -21.07 -7.79
C ILE A 119 13.42 -19.91 -6.82
N VAL A 120 14.43 -19.10 -6.48
CA VAL A 120 14.26 -17.93 -5.60
C VAL A 120 13.26 -16.94 -6.21
N LEU A 121 13.34 -16.70 -7.53
CA LEU A 121 12.43 -15.83 -8.25
C LEU A 121 10.99 -16.32 -8.13
N VAL A 122 10.72 -17.60 -8.37
CA VAL A 122 9.36 -18.16 -8.26
C VAL A 122 8.81 -18.02 -6.84
N VAL A 123 9.64 -18.27 -5.82
CA VAL A 123 9.23 -18.13 -4.40
C VAL A 123 8.92 -16.68 -4.05
N ILE A 124 9.76 -15.73 -4.49
CA ILE A 124 9.57 -14.30 -4.22
C ILE A 124 8.36 -13.75 -4.99
N PHE A 125 8.20 -14.14 -6.26
CA PHE A 125 7.10 -13.69 -7.12
C PHE A 125 5.80 -14.48 -6.96
N GLN A 126 5.76 -15.45 -6.03
CA GLN A 126 4.57 -16.25 -5.76
C GLN A 126 3.33 -15.36 -5.45
N PRO A 127 3.41 -14.30 -4.62
CA PRO A 127 2.29 -13.42 -4.35
C PRO A 127 1.80 -12.67 -5.59
N GLU A 128 2.70 -12.17 -6.43
CA GLU A 128 2.38 -11.38 -7.63
C GLU A 128 1.74 -12.25 -8.71
N ILE A 129 2.24 -13.48 -8.93
CA ILE A 129 1.65 -14.44 -9.87
C ILE A 129 0.22 -14.78 -9.43
N ARG A 130 0.02 -15.01 -8.13
CA ARG A 130 -1.31 -15.25 -7.56
C ARG A 130 -2.24 -14.06 -7.80
N ASP A 131 -1.80 -12.85 -7.46
CA ASP A 131 -2.60 -11.64 -7.63
C ASP A 131 -2.94 -11.36 -9.11
N ALA A 132 -2.00 -11.63 -10.02
CA ALA A 132 -2.21 -11.49 -11.46
C ALA A 132 -3.23 -12.52 -12.00
N LEU A 133 -3.14 -13.77 -11.55
CA LEU A 133 -4.11 -14.81 -11.89
C LEU A 133 -5.49 -14.50 -11.31
N ASP A 134 -5.56 -13.96 -10.10
CA ASP A 134 -6.83 -13.54 -9.49
C ASP A 134 -7.48 -12.40 -10.31
N LYS A 135 -6.69 -11.46 -10.83
CA LYS A 135 -7.18 -10.40 -11.74
C LYS A 135 -7.67 -10.95 -13.08
N LEU A 136 -6.92 -11.88 -13.68
CA LEU A 136 -7.32 -12.52 -14.93
C LEU A 136 -8.59 -13.36 -14.74
N GLY A 137 -8.68 -14.10 -13.63
CA GLY A 137 -9.84 -14.88 -13.25
C GLY A 137 -11.08 -14.01 -13.05
N SER A 138 -10.99 -12.94 -12.25
CA SER A 138 -12.12 -12.04 -12.02
C SER A 138 -12.60 -11.35 -13.31
N THR A 139 -11.67 -10.98 -14.19
CA THR A 139 -12.00 -10.33 -15.49
C THR A 139 -12.75 -11.28 -16.42
N VAL A 140 -12.42 -12.57 -16.44
CA VAL A 140 -13.15 -13.57 -17.26
C VAL A 140 -14.55 -13.85 -16.72
N PHE A 141 -14.74 -13.83 -15.39
CA PHE A 141 -16.07 -13.93 -14.78
C PHE A 141 -16.93 -12.67 -15.02
N ASP A 142 -16.34 -11.48 -14.98
CA ASP A 142 -17.03 -10.22 -15.29
C ASP A 142 -17.40 -10.08 -16.77
N LEU A 143 -16.54 -10.54 -17.69
CA LEU A 143 -16.87 -10.57 -19.12
C LEU A 143 -18.06 -11.48 -19.44
N ARG A 144 -18.32 -12.49 -18.60
CA ARG A 144 -19.45 -13.41 -18.73
C ARG A 144 -20.75 -12.89 -18.11
N SER A 145 -20.69 -11.83 -17.28
CA SER A 145 -21.86 -11.15 -16.68
C SER A 145 -22.37 -9.94 -17.47
N GLY A 146 -21.72 -9.59 -18.59
CA GLY A 146 -22.20 -8.59 -19.56
C GLY A 146 -21.43 -7.27 -19.47
N GLY A 147 -20.44 -7.09 -20.36
CA GLY A 147 -19.54 -5.93 -20.47
C GLY A 147 -20.18 -4.57 -20.80
N ARG A 148 -21.49 -4.42 -20.62
CA ARG A 148 -22.20 -3.12 -20.53
C ARG A 148 -22.45 -2.69 -19.07
N SER A 149 -22.09 -3.52 -18.09
CA SER A 149 -22.38 -3.31 -16.67
C SER A 149 -21.36 -2.44 -15.93
N GLY A 150 -20.09 -2.38 -16.35
CA GLY A 150 -19.03 -1.72 -15.58
C GLY A 150 -19.24 -0.21 -15.40
N HIS A 151 -19.63 0.50 -16.47
CA HIS A 151 -19.93 1.93 -16.40
C HIS A 151 -21.20 2.20 -15.58
N ALA A 152 -22.26 1.42 -15.80
CA ALA A 152 -23.51 1.56 -15.03
C ALA A 152 -23.32 1.24 -13.55
N ALA A 153 -22.53 0.21 -13.23
CA ALA A 153 -22.17 -0.17 -11.87
C ALA A 153 -21.35 0.92 -11.20
N LEU A 154 -20.35 1.49 -11.89
CA LEU A 154 -19.57 2.62 -11.39
C LEU A 154 -20.45 3.85 -11.12
N THR A 155 -21.34 4.21 -12.05
CA THR A 155 -22.28 5.32 -11.86
C THR A 155 -23.18 5.09 -10.63
N ASN A 156 -23.68 3.87 -10.44
CA ASN A 156 -24.47 3.53 -9.26
C ASN A 156 -23.63 3.64 -7.98
N THR A 157 -22.42 3.09 -7.95
CA THR A 157 -21.50 3.21 -6.80
C THR A 157 -21.25 4.69 -6.46
N ILE A 158 -20.95 5.53 -7.46
CA ILE A 158 -20.71 6.95 -7.24
C ILE A 158 -21.96 7.63 -6.69
N ASN A 159 -23.16 7.29 -7.18
CA ASN A 159 -24.40 7.85 -6.66
C ASN A 159 -24.61 7.51 -5.18
N GLU A 160 -24.42 6.25 -4.80
CA GLU A 160 -24.54 5.79 -3.41
C GLU A 160 -23.49 6.44 -2.49
N VAL A 161 -22.25 6.60 -2.96
CA VAL A 161 -21.18 7.26 -2.21
C VAL A 161 -21.44 8.75 -2.04
N VAL A 162 -21.93 9.44 -3.08
CA VAL A 162 -22.28 10.86 -3.01
C VAL A 162 -23.44 11.08 -2.05
N GLU A 163 -24.48 10.24 -2.14
CA GLU A 163 -25.62 10.31 -1.24
C GLU A 163 -25.19 10.07 0.22
N ALA A 164 -24.38 9.04 0.48
CA ALA A 164 -23.82 8.79 1.82
C ALA A 164 -22.98 9.98 2.30
N ALA A 165 -22.09 10.51 1.48
CA ALA A 165 -21.23 11.63 1.86
C ALA A 165 -22.05 12.88 2.22
N CYS A 166 -23.11 13.18 1.47
CA CYS A 166 -24.03 14.27 1.79
C CYS A 166 -24.86 14.02 3.06
N GLN A 167 -25.33 12.79 3.28
CA GLN A 167 -26.04 12.41 4.51
C GLN A 167 -25.14 12.51 5.74
N ILE A 168 -23.92 11.99 5.67
CA ILE A 168 -22.93 12.04 6.76
C ILE A 168 -22.52 13.49 7.04
N ALA A 169 -22.34 14.31 6.00
CA ALA A 169 -22.04 15.74 6.16
C ALA A 169 -23.18 16.55 6.80
N GLN A 170 -24.38 15.97 6.91
CA GLN A 170 -25.51 16.58 7.63
C GLN A 170 -25.60 16.12 9.10
N GLN A 171 -24.70 15.25 9.57
CA GLN A 171 -24.63 14.80 10.96
C GLN A 171 -23.50 15.54 11.71
N GLU A 172 -23.76 15.93 12.97
CA GLU A 172 -22.82 16.75 13.76
C GLU A 172 -21.57 16.02 14.26
N LYS A 173 -21.57 14.68 14.28
CA LYS A 173 -20.49 13.89 14.89
C LYS A 173 -19.86 12.87 13.97
N ASP A 174 -20.40 12.75 12.76
CA ASP A 174 -19.97 11.71 11.85
C ASP A 174 -18.96 12.29 10.86
N GLY A 175 -17.84 11.59 10.72
CA GLY A 175 -16.83 11.85 9.70
C GLY A 175 -16.66 10.62 8.83
N ALA A 176 -16.33 10.81 7.57
CA ALA A 176 -16.16 9.69 6.63
C ALA A 176 -14.80 9.73 5.94
N LEU A 177 -14.31 8.53 5.62
CA LEU A 177 -13.12 8.30 4.83
C LEU A 177 -13.38 7.12 3.88
N ILE A 178 -13.85 7.44 2.68
CA ILE A 178 -14.32 6.45 1.69
C ILE A 178 -13.33 6.41 0.54
N ILE A 179 -12.74 5.25 0.28
CA ILE A 179 -11.77 5.02 -0.80
C ILE A 179 -12.46 4.29 -1.95
N LEU A 180 -12.41 4.88 -3.13
CA LEU A 180 -12.71 4.23 -4.40
C LEU A 180 -11.40 3.71 -4.97
N GLU A 181 -11.25 2.38 -5.00
CA GLU A 181 -10.06 1.71 -5.51
C GLU A 181 -9.93 1.92 -7.03
N GLY A 182 -8.75 2.37 -7.46
CA GLY A 182 -8.39 2.54 -8.87
C GLY A 182 -7.87 1.26 -9.50
N SER A 183 -6.87 1.38 -10.38
CA SER A 183 -6.20 0.24 -11.00
C SER A 183 -5.20 -0.46 -10.06
N THR A 184 -4.60 0.29 -9.13
CA THR A 184 -3.69 -0.23 -8.12
C THR A 184 -4.48 -0.86 -6.99
N ARG A 185 -4.17 -2.13 -6.66
CA ARG A 185 -4.87 -2.81 -5.57
C ARG A 185 -4.39 -2.34 -4.20
N LEU A 186 -5.33 -2.16 -3.27
CA LEU A 186 -5.09 -1.72 -1.89
C LEU A 186 -5.04 -2.87 -0.88
N GLY A 187 -4.70 -4.08 -1.33
CA GLY A 187 -4.82 -5.30 -0.54
C GLY A 187 -3.98 -5.32 0.76
N GLU A 188 -2.90 -4.53 0.85
CA GLU A 188 -2.14 -4.40 2.10
C GLU A 188 -2.89 -3.60 3.18
N PHE A 189 -3.70 -2.62 2.78
CA PHE A 189 -4.51 -1.80 3.68
C PHE A 189 -5.84 -2.50 4.01
N GLU A 190 -6.41 -3.23 3.05
CA GLU A 190 -7.60 -4.07 3.22
C GLU A 190 -7.43 -5.04 4.40
N LYS A 191 -6.27 -5.70 4.51
CA LYS A 191 -5.95 -6.66 5.59
C LYS A 191 -5.94 -6.06 7.00
N SER A 192 -5.82 -4.74 7.11
CA SER A 192 -5.80 -4.07 8.42
C SER A 192 -7.21 -3.81 8.99
N GLY A 193 -8.23 -3.83 8.13
CA GLY A 193 -9.62 -3.62 8.50
C GLY A 193 -10.40 -4.92 8.66
N ILE A 194 -11.73 -4.77 8.77
CA ILE A 194 -12.68 -5.89 8.82
C ILE A 194 -13.24 -6.10 7.42
N ALA A 195 -13.07 -7.31 6.88
CA ALA A 195 -13.64 -7.71 5.61
C ALA A 195 -15.18 -7.73 5.69
N LEU A 196 -15.85 -7.11 4.73
CA LEU A 196 -17.32 -7.03 4.66
C LEU A 196 -17.89 -7.74 3.43
N ASP A 197 -17.28 -7.56 2.27
CA ASP A 197 -17.80 -8.03 0.97
C ASP A 197 -19.30 -7.76 0.77
N ALA A 198 -19.69 -6.50 0.95
CA ALA A 198 -21.08 -6.06 0.86
C ALA A 198 -21.30 -5.20 -0.39
N ARG A 199 -22.52 -5.22 -0.95
CA ARG A 199 -22.88 -4.30 -2.04
C ARG A 199 -22.91 -2.86 -1.52
N VAL A 200 -22.38 -1.92 -2.29
CA VAL A 200 -22.40 -0.49 -1.92
C VAL A 200 -23.85 0.00 -1.86
N SER A 201 -24.19 0.64 -0.74
CA SER A 201 -25.45 1.38 -0.56
C SER A 201 -25.20 2.55 0.38
N SER A 202 -25.91 3.65 0.16
CA SER A 202 -25.78 4.87 0.95
C SER A 202 -26.08 4.60 2.43
N SER A 203 -27.14 3.84 2.72
CA SER A 203 -27.51 3.48 4.09
C SER A 203 -26.44 2.65 4.82
N LEU A 204 -25.77 1.72 4.13
CA LEU A 204 -24.69 0.95 4.73
C LEU A 204 -23.47 1.82 5.02
N LEU A 205 -23.09 2.69 4.09
CA LEU A 205 -21.99 3.63 4.28
C LEU A 205 -22.27 4.59 5.44
N THR A 206 -23.46 5.19 5.50
CA THR A 206 -23.87 6.06 6.60
C THR A 206 -23.79 5.32 7.94
N ASN A 207 -24.28 4.07 8.02
CA ASN A 207 -24.22 3.27 9.24
C ASN A 207 -22.79 2.88 9.67
N ILE A 208 -21.87 2.66 8.73
CA ILE A 208 -20.48 2.35 9.06
C ILE A 208 -19.82 3.52 9.80
N PHE A 209 -20.10 4.75 9.37
CA PHE A 209 -19.44 5.96 9.89
C PHE A 209 -20.13 6.63 11.08
N VAL A 210 -21.18 6.02 11.64
CA VAL A 210 -21.81 6.49 12.88
C VAL A 210 -20.78 6.55 14.01
N ASP A 211 -20.69 7.69 14.71
CA ASP A 211 -19.82 7.89 15.86
C ASP A 211 -19.91 6.72 16.86
N ARG A 212 -18.75 6.28 17.37
CA ARG A 212 -18.60 5.17 18.34
C ARG A 212 -18.97 3.77 17.83
N SER A 213 -19.21 3.58 16.54
CA SER A 213 -19.34 2.22 15.98
C SER A 213 -17.97 1.51 15.97
N PRO A 214 -17.88 0.18 15.99
CA PRO A 214 -16.57 -0.47 15.83
C PRO A 214 -15.90 -0.23 14.46
N LEU A 215 -16.66 0.21 13.44
CA LEU A 215 -16.20 0.34 12.05
C LEU A 215 -15.90 1.78 11.61
N HIS A 216 -16.37 2.80 12.35
CA HIS A 216 -16.19 4.21 11.96
C HIS A 216 -14.75 4.71 12.07
N ASP A 217 -13.91 4.04 12.87
CA ASP A 217 -12.52 4.41 13.07
C ASP A 217 -11.63 3.81 11.96
N GLY A 218 -11.51 4.56 10.86
CA GLY A 218 -10.67 4.21 9.73
C GLY A 218 -11.34 4.45 8.39
N ALA A 219 -10.80 3.81 7.37
CA ALA A 219 -11.27 3.94 6.00
C ALA A 219 -12.14 2.77 5.56
N VAL A 220 -13.09 3.07 4.67
CA VAL A 220 -13.85 2.08 3.91
C VAL A 220 -13.22 1.96 2.52
N ILE A 221 -12.96 0.73 2.07
CA ILE A 221 -12.40 0.45 0.74
C ILE A 221 -13.49 -0.14 -0.14
N ILE A 222 -13.76 0.53 -1.26
CA ILE A 222 -14.73 0.12 -2.28
C ILE A 222 -13.99 -0.31 -3.55
N ARG A 223 -14.31 -1.50 -4.04
CA ARG A 223 -13.81 -2.09 -5.29
C ARG A 223 -14.98 -2.33 -6.22
N GLY A 224 -15.08 -1.56 -7.30
CA GLY A 224 -16.21 -1.65 -8.23
C GLY A 224 -17.53 -1.28 -7.57
N ASP A 225 -18.42 -2.26 -7.37
CA ASP A 225 -19.74 -2.10 -6.73
C ASP A 225 -19.82 -2.70 -5.32
N ARG A 226 -18.67 -3.06 -4.72
CA ARG A 226 -18.59 -3.70 -3.42
C ARG A 226 -17.71 -2.98 -2.43
N ILE A 227 -18.15 -2.95 -1.18
CA ILE A 227 -17.37 -2.59 0.00
C ILE A 227 -16.57 -3.82 0.40
N VAL A 228 -15.25 -3.77 0.21
CA VAL A 228 -14.37 -4.90 0.48
C VAL A 228 -14.04 -4.97 1.98
N ALA A 229 -13.70 -3.83 2.59
CA ALA A 229 -13.35 -3.75 4.00
C ALA A 229 -13.70 -2.38 4.60
N ALA A 230 -13.90 -2.33 5.92
CA ALA A 230 -14.11 -1.12 6.71
C ALA A 230 -13.18 -1.07 7.92
N GLY A 231 -12.99 0.13 8.52
CA GLY A 231 -12.05 0.32 9.62
C GLY A 231 -10.58 0.13 9.22
N CYS A 232 -10.24 0.35 7.94
CA CYS A 232 -8.88 0.15 7.43
C CYS A 232 -7.95 1.27 7.91
N LYS A 233 -6.74 0.91 8.34
CA LYS A 233 -5.70 1.85 8.76
C LYS A 233 -4.89 2.29 7.54
N LEU A 234 -4.75 3.60 7.37
CA LEU A 234 -4.04 4.20 6.24
C LEU A 234 -2.76 4.93 6.70
N PRO A 235 -1.77 5.06 5.80
CA PRO A 235 -0.60 5.90 6.04
C PRO A 235 -1.02 7.38 6.05
N LEU A 236 -0.39 8.17 6.92
CA LEU A 236 -0.62 9.62 6.97
C LEU A 236 0.44 10.33 6.13
N SER A 237 0.02 11.25 5.26
CA SER A 237 0.97 12.12 4.56
C SER A 237 1.71 13.00 5.55
N THR A 238 3.04 13.06 5.40
CA THR A 238 3.95 13.96 6.12
C THR A 238 4.16 15.28 5.37
N THR A 239 3.55 15.43 4.21
CA THR A 239 3.81 16.53 3.31
C THR A 239 2.88 17.72 3.59
N ASP A 240 3.43 18.85 4.03
CA ASP A 240 2.69 20.11 4.26
C ASP A 240 2.44 20.92 2.98
N LYS A 241 2.23 20.26 1.84
CA LYS A 241 2.00 20.93 0.54
C LYS A 241 0.78 21.85 0.53
N THR A 242 -0.17 21.61 1.43
CA THR A 242 -1.44 22.34 1.47
C THR A 242 -1.41 23.59 2.34
N GLY A 243 -0.37 23.82 3.17
CA GLY A 243 -0.28 24.99 4.07
C GLY A 243 -1.43 25.13 5.09
N LEU A 244 -2.23 24.07 5.27
CA LEU A 244 -3.49 24.08 6.01
C LEU A 244 -3.43 23.10 7.19
N ARG A 245 -4.08 23.45 8.29
CA ARG A 245 -4.32 22.50 9.40
C ARG A 245 -5.28 21.40 8.93
N LEU A 246 -4.76 20.20 8.71
CA LEU A 246 -5.52 19.03 8.28
C LEU A 246 -5.71 18.04 9.44
N GLY A 247 -6.94 17.57 9.62
CA GLY A 247 -7.24 16.46 10.53
C GLY A 247 -6.67 15.13 10.04
N THR A 248 -6.66 14.13 10.92
CA THR A 248 -6.08 12.80 10.66
C THR A 248 -6.67 12.11 9.43
N ARG A 249 -8.01 12.15 9.24
CA ARG A 249 -8.67 11.58 8.04
C ARG A 249 -8.22 12.24 6.73
N HIS A 250 -7.98 13.55 6.74
CA HIS A 250 -7.49 14.26 5.55
C HIS A 250 -6.05 13.88 5.23
N ARG A 251 -5.19 13.77 6.27
CA ARG A 251 -3.80 13.30 6.10
C ARG A 251 -3.74 11.85 5.63
N ALA A 252 -4.65 11.00 6.11
CA ALA A 252 -4.82 9.62 5.67
C ALA A 252 -5.21 9.55 4.19
N ALA A 253 -6.18 10.37 3.76
CA ALA A 253 -6.60 10.49 2.36
C ALA A 253 -5.45 10.94 1.44
N LEU A 254 -4.65 11.91 1.87
CA LEU A 254 -3.46 12.31 1.12
C LEU A 254 -2.41 11.19 1.07
N GLY A 255 -2.13 10.55 2.20
CA GLY A 255 -1.10 9.50 2.27
C GLY A 255 -1.40 8.31 1.37
N ILE A 256 -2.67 7.87 1.31
CA ILE A 256 -3.03 6.75 0.43
C ILE A 256 -3.03 7.11 -1.06
N THR A 257 -3.41 8.35 -1.40
CA THR A 257 -3.42 8.84 -2.78
C THR A 257 -2.04 9.25 -3.31
N GLU A 258 -1.05 9.40 -2.44
CA GLU A 258 0.37 9.51 -2.83
C GLU A 258 0.95 8.15 -3.26
N LEU A 259 0.41 7.05 -2.74
CA LEU A 259 0.89 5.68 -2.98
C LEU A 259 0.12 4.94 -4.08
N SER A 260 -1.09 5.40 -4.41
CA SER A 260 -2.00 4.72 -5.32
C SER A 260 -2.86 5.71 -6.13
N ASP A 261 -3.41 5.24 -7.24
CA ASP A 261 -4.32 5.99 -8.12
C ASP A 261 -5.77 6.03 -7.62
N CYS A 262 -6.02 5.75 -6.34
CA CYS A 262 -7.36 5.77 -5.77
C CYS A 262 -7.94 7.19 -5.68
N VAL A 263 -9.26 7.26 -5.55
CA VAL A 263 -9.99 8.50 -5.27
C VAL A 263 -10.60 8.37 -3.88
N VAL A 264 -10.38 9.36 -3.02
CA VAL A 264 -10.84 9.31 -1.63
C VAL A 264 -11.79 10.44 -1.35
N VAL A 265 -12.99 10.12 -0.87
CA VAL A 265 -13.97 11.08 -0.36
C VAL A 265 -13.79 11.20 1.15
N VAL A 266 -13.62 12.43 1.63
CA VAL A 266 -13.46 12.75 3.04
C VAL A 266 -14.59 13.65 3.48
N VAL A 267 -15.24 13.32 4.59
CA VAL A 267 -16.19 14.21 5.28
C VAL A 267 -15.59 14.61 6.61
N SER A 268 -15.45 15.92 6.83
CA SER A 268 -14.87 16.46 8.06
C SER A 268 -15.85 16.35 9.22
N GLU A 269 -15.46 15.64 10.28
CA GLU A 269 -16.20 15.58 11.54
C GLU A 269 -16.38 16.98 12.17
N GLU A 270 -15.34 17.80 12.18
CA GLU A 270 -15.38 19.12 12.85
C GLU A 270 -16.08 20.22 12.05
N ARG A 271 -16.12 20.09 10.71
CA ARG A 271 -16.51 21.19 9.80
C ARG A 271 -17.66 20.81 8.88
N HIS A 272 -18.04 19.54 8.82
CA HIS A 272 -19.10 19.03 7.96
C HIS A 272 -18.88 19.33 6.47
N VAL A 273 -17.62 19.53 6.06
CA VAL A 273 -17.24 19.83 4.69
C VAL A 273 -16.78 18.56 4.00
N ILE A 274 -17.31 18.32 2.79
CA ILE A 274 -16.88 17.26 1.90
C ILE A 274 -15.65 17.71 1.12
N SER A 275 -14.65 16.83 1.04
CA SER A 275 -13.43 17.00 0.26
C SER A 275 -13.12 15.73 -0.52
N VAL A 276 -12.38 15.85 -1.62
CA VAL A 276 -11.95 14.72 -2.46
C VAL A 276 -10.43 14.77 -2.61
N ALA A 277 -9.75 13.67 -2.31
CA ALA A 277 -8.32 13.52 -2.54
C ALA A 277 -8.03 12.58 -3.72
N ASN A 278 -7.05 12.93 -4.54
CA ASN A 278 -6.53 12.10 -5.61
C ASN A 278 -5.10 12.55 -5.97
N ASN A 279 -4.20 11.60 -6.23
CA ASN A 279 -2.80 11.86 -6.61
C ASN A 279 -2.06 12.83 -5.66
N GLY A 280 -2.29 12.73 -4.34
CA GLY A 280 -1.67 13.60 -3.34
C GLY A 280 -2.17 15.05 -3.35
N CYS A 281 -3.24 15.35 -4.07
CA CYS A 281 -3.92 16.64 -4.08
C CYS A 281 -5.28 16.52 -3.40
N LEU A 282 -5.68 17.55 -2.65
CA LEU A 282 -6.97 17.61 -1.96
C LEU A 282 -7.82 18.75 -2.55
N LYS A 283 -8.93 18.39 -3.21
CA LYS A 283 -9.97 19.32 -3.66
C LYS A 283 -11.01 19.47 -2.54
N ARG A 284 -11.28 20.72 -2.14
CA ARG A 284 -12.16 21.05 -1.02
C ARG A 284 -13.35 21.87 -1.48
N ASP A 285 -14.22 22.20 -0.53
CA ASP A 285 -15.29 23.20 -0.67
C ASP A 285 -16.38 22.79 -1.68
N TYR A 286 -16.77 21.52 -1.64
CA TYR A 286 -18.02 21.07 -2.26
C TYR A 286 -19.22 21.72 -1.58
N ASN A 287 -19.14 21.86 -0.26
CA ASN A 287 -19.97 22.72 0.58
C ASN A 287 -19.06 23.53 1.52
N LYS A 288 -19.56 24.63 2.07
CA LYS A 288 -18.86 25.46 3.07
C LYS A 288 -19.28 25.11 4.49
N SER A 289 -20.54 24.74 4.68
CA SER A 289 -21.11 24.37 5.98
C SER A 289 -22.27 23.40 5.83
N MET A 290 -22.79 22.91 6.97
CA MET A 290 -24.01 22.10 7.02
C MET A 290 -25.24 22.85 6.49
N ALA A 291 -25.30 24.19 6.63
CA ALA A 291 -26.44 24.98 6.19
C ALA A 291 -26.63 25.00 4.66
N ASP A 292 -25.57 24.74 3.88
CA ASP A 292 -25.64 24.77 2.42
C ASP A 292 -26.53 23.65 1.85
N PHE A 293 -26.72 22.56 2.60
CA PHE A 293 -27.56 21.44 2.18
C PHE A 293 -29.05 21.84 2.10
N ALA A 294 -29.52 22.80 2.92
CA ALA A 294 -30.90 23.25 2.89
C ALA A 294 -31.31 23.91 1.56
N THR A 295 -30.37 24.57 0.88
CA THR A 295 -30.66 25.39 -0.31
C THR A 295 -30.08 24.79 -1.59
N GLY A 296 -29.05 23.95 -1.50
CA GLY A 296 -28.20 23.58 -2.62
C GLY A 296 -27.76 22.12 -2.69
N GLU A 297 -28.38 21.19 -1.94
CA GLU A 297 -27.96 19.79 -1.89
C GLU A 297 -27.80 19.15 -3.28
N LYS A 298 -28.77 19.33 -4.18
CA LYS A 298 -28.70 18.77 -5.54
C LYS A 298 -27.49 19.27 -6.32
N GLU A 299 -27.13 20.53 -6.17
CA GLU A 299 -25.96 21.11 -6.84
C GLU A 299 -24.66 20.54 -6.27
N ILE A 300 -24.58 20.40 -4.94
CA ILE A 300 -23.43 19.77 -4.26
C ILE A 300 -23.26 18.33 -4.76
N GLN A 301 -24.34 17.56 -4.76
CA GLN A 301 -24.30 16.17 -5.23
C GLN A 301 -23.90 16.09 -6.70
N ASN A 302 -24.43 16.95 -7.58
CA ASN A 302 -24.10 16.93 -9.01
C ASN A 302 -22.62 17.26 -9.27
N ARG A 303 -22.08 18.27 -8.58
CA ARG A 303 -20.66 18.63 -8.67
C ARG A 303 -19.76 17.50 -8.18
N LEU A 304 -20.12 16.88 -7.05
CA LEU A 304 -19.36 15.76 -6.48
C LEU A 304 -19.42 14.54 -7.40
N ARG A 305 -20.60 14.17 -7.92
CA ARG A 305 -20.77 13.08 -8.91
C ARG A 305 -19.89 13.29 -10.14
N ALA A 306 -19.94 14.49 -10.73
CA ALA A 306 -19.17 14.80 -11.93
C ALA A 306 -17.66 14.69 -11.69
N ASP A 307 -17.17 15.22 -10.56
CA ASP A 307 -15.75 15.14 -10.21
C ASP A 307 -15.30 13.70 -9.93
N LEU A 308 -16.06 12.92 -9.15
CA LEU A 308 -15.71 11.54 -8.86
C LEU A 308 -15.70 10.68 -10.12
N PHE A 309 -16.69 10.86 -11.00
CA PHE A 309 -16.73 10.15 -12.27
C PHE A 309 -15.52 10.50 -13.16
N LEU A 310 -15.19 11.79 -13.25
CA LEU A 310 -14.03 12.26 -14.00
C LEU A 310 -12.72 11.70 -13.44
N LEU A 311 -12.54 11.70 -12.12
CA LEU A 311 -11.33 11.19 -11.48
C LEU A 311 -11.18 9.66 -11.63
N MET A 312 -12.28 8.92 -11.62
CA MET A 312 -12.26 7.45 -11.74
C MET A 312 -12.11 6.96 -13.19
N THR A 313 -12.65 7.69 -14.17
CA THR A 313 -12.65 7.27 -15.58
C THR A 313 -11.62 8.01 -16.44
N GLY A 314 -11.11 9.15 -15.99
CA GLY A 314 -10.32 10.07 -16.81
C GLY A 314 -11.12 10.78 -17.91
N SER A 315 -12.43 10.60 -17.97
CA SER A 315 -13.33 11.20 -18.97
C SER A 315 -14.40 12.06 -18.30
N ALA A 316 -14.66 13.24 -18.86
CA ALA A 316 -15.74 14.09 -18.37
C ALA A 316 -17.08 13.61 -18.91
N ASP A 317 -18.08 13.57 -18.02
CA ASP A 317 -19.52 13.43 -18.27
C ASP A 317 -20.13 12.00 -18.28
N PRO A 318 -20.91 11.63 -17.25
CA PRO A 318 -21.69 10.39 -17.24
C PRO A 318 -23.00 10.45 -18.06
N THR A 319 -23.36 11.62 -18.61
CA THR A 319 -24.59 11.83 -19.41
C THR A 319 -24.34 11.89 -20.92
N ALA A 320 -23.09 11.76 -21.36
CA ALA A 320 -22.68 12.07 -22.73
C ALA A 320 -22.79 10.93 -23.76
N ASP A 321 -23.36 9.76 -23.42
CA ASP A 321 -23.56 8.71 -24.44
C ASP A 321 -25.04 8.59 -24.83
N THR A 322 -25.43 9.34 -25.87
CA THR A 322 -26.05 8.80 -27.11
C THR A 322 -26.45 9.93 -28.10
N GLY A 323 -25.71 10.03 -29.20
CA GLY A 323 -26.21 10.39 -30.54
C GLY A 323 -26.82 11.78 -30.78
N SER A 324 -26.02 12.73 -31.26
CA SER A 324 -26.37 13.61 -32.40
C SER A 324 -25.15 14.43 -32.81
N LYS A 325 -24.88 14.48 -34.12
CA LYS A 325 -24.02 15.50 -34.72
C LYS A 325 -24.69 16.86 -34.52
N ASP A 326 -24.26 17.66 -33.55
CA ASP A 326 -24.31 19.12 -33.76
C ASP A 326 -23.46 19.94 -32.78
N SER A 327 -22.69 20.85 -33.38
CA SER A 327 -22.35 22.17 -32.86
C SER A 327 -21.47 22.31 -31.59
N ASP A 328 -20.16 22.30 -31.79
CA ASP A 328 -19.20 23.41 -31.61
C ASP A 328 -19.51 24.65 -30.73
N ARG A 329 -20.41 24.62 -29.72
CA ARG A 329 -20.79 25.85 -28.98
C ARG A 329 -20.62 25.88 -27.47
N HIS A 330 -20.15 24.82 -26.81
CA HIS A 330 -20.02 24.82 -25.34
C HIS A 330 -18.66 24.35 -24.79
N ARG A 331 -17.57 24.54 -25.56
CA ARG A 331 -16.19 24.20 -25.13
C ARG A 331 -15.55 25.21 -24.15
N LYS A 332 -16.31 26.01 -23.40
CA LYS A 332 -15.75 27.14 -22.62
C LYS A 332 -15.97 27.16 -21.10
N LYS A 333 -16.56 26.13 -20.47
CA LYS A 333 -16.94 26.26 -19.04
C LYS A 333 -16.27 25.36 -18.00
N TYR A 334 -15.38 24.44 -18.37
CA TYR A 334 -14.60 23.68 -17.39
C TYR A 334 -13.12 23.87 -17.61
N ARG A 335 -12.62 25.06 -17.24
CA ARG A 335 -11.21 25.27 -16.94
C ARG A 335 -11.06 25.07 -15.44
N VAL A 336 -10.43 23.98 -15.04
CA VAL A 336 -9.98 23.76 -13.66
C VAL A 336 -9.18 25.00 -13.26
N ARG A 337 -9.67 25.75 -12.27
CA ARG A 337 -8.90 26.82 -11.65
C ARG A 337 -7.78 26.13 -10.89
N SER A 338 -6.58 26.13 -11.47
CA SER A 338 -5.34 26.03 -10.71
C SER A 338 -5.38 27.09 -9.62
N THR A 339 -5.01 26.68 -8.41
CA THR A 339 -4.89 27.48 -7.19
C THR A 339 -4.34 28.88 -7.47
N PRO A 340 -4.88 29.95 -6.86
CA PRO A 340 -4.21 31.23 -6.85
C PRO A 340 -2.86 31.11 -6.14
N ASP A 341 -1.87 31.78 -6.71
CA ASP A 341 -0.52 31.96 -6.20
C ASP A 341 -0.53 32.54 -4.78
N ALA A 342 0.48 32.17 -4.00
CA ALA A 342 0.68 32.71 -2.66
C ALA A 342 1.11 34.18 -2.78
N GLY A 343 0.17 35.12 -2.60
CA GLY A 343 0.51 36.53 -2.76
C GLY A 343 -0.49 37.58 -2.27
N ASP A 344 -1.74 37.23 -1.94
CA ASP A 344 -2.73 38.23 -1.52
C ASP A 344 -3.41 37.82 -0.21
N VAL A 345 -2.77 38.15 0.91
CA VAL A 345 -3.44 38.29 2.21
C VAL A 345 -3.61 39.79 2.45
N PRO A 346 -4.84 40.32 2.58
CA PRO A 346 -5.03 41.68 3.06
C PRO A 346 -4.53 41.76 4.51
N GLU A 347 -3.57 42.65 4.76
CA GLU A 347 -3.17 43.05 6.11
C GLU A 347 -4.40 43.53 6.89
N VAL A 348 -4.64 42.95 8.06
CA VAL A 348 -5.61 43.45 9.03
C VAL A 348 -5.01 44.72 9.65
N PRO A 349 -5.69 45.88 9.60
CA PRO A 349 -5.21 47.06 10.30
C PRO A 349 -5.26 46.81 11.81
N ALA A 350 -4.10 46.86 12.45
CA ALA A 350 -4.01 47.15 13.87
C ALA A 350 -4.45 48.60 14.05
N ASP A 351 -5.61 48.82 14.67
CA ASP A 351 -6.01 50.04 15.40
C ASP A 351 -7.53 49.93 15.65
N ALA A 352 -7.90 49.40 16.81
CA ALA A 352 -9.20 49.63 17.42
C ALA A 352 -9.03 49.65 18.94
N ASP A 353 -9.16 50.85 19.47
CA ASP A 353 -9.01 51.25 20.86
C ASP A 353 -9.78 50.37 21.84
N GLU A 354 -9.15 50.11 23.00
CA GLU A 354 -9.82 49.73 24.24
C GLU A 354 -10.87 50.80 24.62
N PRO A 355 -12.10 50.41 24.97
CA PRO A 355 -12.90 51.24 25.85
C PRO A 355 -12.66 50.87 27.31
N ASP A 356 -12.23 51.91 28.01
CA ASP A 356 -11.97 52.04 29.43
C ASP A 356 -13.14 51.64 30.34
N VAL A 357 -12.74 51.28 31.55
CA VAL A 357 -13.54 50.89 32.71
C VAL A 357 -14.45 52.02 33.18
N GLN A 358 -15.72 51.73 33.50
CA GLN A 358 -16.47 52.49 34.50
C GLN A 358 -17.07 51.57 35.56
N ASP A 359 -16.53 51.77 36.76
CA ASP A 359 -16.99 51.31 38.07
C ASP A 359 -18.29 52.03 38.46
N GLY A 360 -19.14 51.34 39.21
CA GLY A 360 -20.47 51.79 39.61
C GLY A 360 -21.10 50.80 40.59
N SER A 361 -20.70 50.90 41.85
CA SER A 361 -21.21 50.13 42.98
C SER A 361 -22.65 50.49 43.37
N GLU A 362 -23.23 49.62 44.23
CA GLU A 362 -24.36 49.83 45.16
C GLU A 362 -25.80 49.66 44.63
N ASN A 363 -26.46 48.52 44.96
CA ASN A 363 -27.29 48.33 46.18
C ASN A 363 -28.45 47.33 46.01
N GLY A 364 -28.66 46.51 47.06
CA GLY A 364 -29.90 45.78 47.40
C GLY A 364 -30.16 44.51 46.58
N GLY A 365 -30.17 43.28 47.11
CA GLY A 365 -30.77 42.84 48.36
C GLY A 365 -32.13 42.22 48.06
N GLU A 366 -32.23 40.88 47.99
CA GLU A 366 -33.24 40.05 48.66
C GLU A 366 -33.18 38.57 48.22
N ASP A 367 -33.20 37.71 49.23
CA ASP A 367 -33.48 36.28 49.21
C ASP A 367 -34.73 35.93 48.38
N VAL A 368 -34.78 34.72 47.80
CA VAL A 368 -35.72 33.66 48.22
C VAL A 368 -35.33 32.32 47.59
N THR A 369 -35.32 31.35 48.48
CA THR A 369 -35.07 29.92 48.38
C THR A 369 -36.07 29.10 47.52
N SER A 370 -35.58 27.96 47.03
CA SER A 370 -36.18 26.62 47.14
C SER A 370 -37.12 26.04 46.05
N ARG A 371 -36.94 24.70 45.92
CA ARG A 371 -37.78 23.62 45.35
C ARG A 371 -37.62 23.35 43.85
N LYS A 372 -36.95 22.26 43.44
CA LYS A 372 -37.36 20.83 43.51
C LYS A 372 -38.82 20.60 43.08
N ALA A 373 -38.97 20.09 41.86
CA ALA A 373 -39.91 19.04 41.49
C ALA A 373 -39.22 18.18 40.42
#